data_AF-A0A951RFU4-F1
#
_entry.id   AF-A0A951RFU4-F1
#
_cell.length_a   1.000
_cell.length_b   1.000
_cell.length_c   1.000
_cell.angle_alpha   90.00
_cell.angle_beta   90.00
_cell.angle_gamma   90.00
#
_symmetry.space_group_name_H-M   'P 1'
#
loop_
_entity.id
_entity.type
_entity.pdbx_description
1 polymer ?
#
loop_
_entity_poly.entity_id
_entity_poly.type
_entity_poly.pdbx_seq_one_letter_code
_entity_poly.pdbx_strand_id
1 'polypeptide(L)'
;PEKKYAVAINSYRGSGGGGHITEGAGIEHALLENRIRWVSEKDLRSHIATYVQRYRSLDPRPGDNWQIIPQDWVHRAAKRDKELLFPRRDN
;
A
#
# COMPACT_ATOMS: atom_id res chain seq x y z
N PRO A 1 -13.07 -11.20 16.25
CA PRO A 1 -13.87 -10.85 15.05
C PRO A 1 -13.90 -12.02 14.04
N GLU A 2 -15.07 -12.41 13.53
CA GLU A 2 -15.23 -13.64 12.70
C GLU A 2 -15.41 -13.38 11.20
N LYS A 3 -15.53 -12.12 10.77
CA LYS A 3 -15.76 -11.79 9.35
C LYS A 3 -14.50 -12.01 8.52
N LYS A 4 -14.65 -12.69 7.38
CA LYS A 4 -13.59 -12.90 6.38
C LYS A 4 -13.83 -11.96 5.19
N TYR A 5 -12.76 -11.31 4.73
CA TYR A 5 -12.79 -10.39 3.60
C TYR A 5 -11.85 -10.89 2.50
N ALA A 6 -12.25 -10.71 1.24
CA ALA A 6 -11.33 -10.82 0.12
C ALA A 6 -10.64 -9.46 -0.08
N VAL A 7 -9.32 -9.45 -0.20
CA VAL A 7 -8.52 -8.23 -0.31
C VAL A 7 -7.61 -8.36 -1.52
N ALA A 8 -7.55 -7.33 -2.35
CA ALA A 8 -6.60 -7.25 -3.46
C ALA A 8 -5.28 -6.67 -2.93
N ILE A 9 -4.18 -7.38 -3.17
CA ILE A 9 -2.84 -6.97 -2.78
C ILE A 9 -1.85 -7.24 -3.92
N ASN A 10 -0.77 -6.47 -3.99
CA ASN A 10 0.31 -6.74 -4.94
C ASN A 10 0.99 -8.08 -4.61
N SER A 11 1.41 -8.82 -5.65
CA SER A 11 2.00 -10.16 -5.53
C SER A 11 3.18 -10.24 -4.56
N TYR A 12 4.06 -9.24 -4.52
CA TYR A 12 5.18 -9.19 -3.57
C TYR A 12 4.72 -9.24 -2.11
N ARG A 13 3.65 -8.51 -1.75
CA ARG A 13 3.09 -8.59 -0.38
C ARG A 13 2.35 -9.91 -0.17
N GLY A 14 1.61 -10.36 -1.18
CA GLY A 14 0.86 -11.62 -1.11
C GLY A 14 1.73 -12.85 -0.88
N SER A 15 2.97 -12.83 -1.39
CA SER A 15 3.98 -13.86 -1.14
C SER A 15 4.76 -13.65 0.17
N GLY A 16 4.35 -12.72 1.04
CA GLY A 16 5.02 -12.46 2.33
C GLY A 16 6.14 -11.41 2.30
N GLY A 17 6.37 -10.76 1.17
CA GLY A 17 7.39 -9.72 1.04
C GLY A 17 7.12 -8.51 1.96
N GLY A 18 8.18 -8.03 2.58
CA GLY A 18 8.14 -6.88 3.50
C GLY A 18 7.44 -7.15 4.85
N GLY A 19 7.18 -8.42 5.22
CA GLY A 19 6.77 -8.80 6.58
C GLY A 19 5.33 -8.44 6.97
N HIS A 20 4.57 -7.70 6.17
CA HIS A 20 3.23 -7.21 6.54
C HIS A 20 2.24 -8.33 6.90
N ILE A 21 2.25 -9.42 6.14
CA ILE A 21 1.29 -10.54 6.32
C ILE A 21 1.86 -11.56 7.32
N THR A 22 3.16 -11.82 7.26
CA THR A 22 3.80 -12.82 8.11
C THR A 22 4.04 -12.31 9.52
N GLU A 23 4.84 -11.26 9.66
CA GLU A 23 5.20 -10.67 10.96
C GLU A 23 4.08 -9.75 11.47
N GLY A 24 3.55 -8.89 10.59
CA GLY A 24 2.55 -7.89 10.97
C GLY A 24 1.19 -8.51 11.33
N ALA A 25 0.72 -9.48 10.55
CA ALA A 25 -0.55 -10.15 10.80
C ALA A 25 -0.41 -11.54 11.46
N GLY A 26 0.81 -12.03 11.68
CA GLY A 26 1.08 -13.32 12.34
C GLY A 26 0.71 -14.55 11.51
N ILE A 27 0.58 -14.42 10.18
CA ILE A 27 0.21 -15.56 9.33
C ILE A 27 1.46 -16.31 8.90
N GLU A 28 1.55 -17.60 9.22
CA GLU A 28 2.67 -18.43 8.78
C GLU A 28 2.87 -18.40 7.26
N HIS A 29 4.13 -18.31 6.84
CA HIS A 29 4.48 -18.22 5.42
C HIS A 29 3.95 -19.41 4.60
N ALA A 30 3.99 -20.61 5.18
CA ALA A 30 3.48 -21.84 4.56
C ALA A 30 1.96 -21.80 4.28
N LEU A 31 1.22 -20.91 4.94
CA LEU A 31 -0.23 -20.78 4.75
C LEU A 31 -0.61 -19.75 3.68
N LEU A 32 0.35 -19.00 3.11
CA LEU A 32 0.06 -17.91 2.19
C LEU A 32 -0.53 -18.40 0.87
N GLU A 33 0.03 -19.46 0.29
CA GLU A 33 -0.44 -20.01 -0.99
C GLU A 33 -1.92 -20.43 -0.92
N ASN A 34 -2.30 -21.10 0.18
CA ASN A 34 -3.68 -21.54 0.43
C ASN A 34 -4.68 -20.38 0.62
N ARG A 35 -4.20 -19.15 0.78
CA ARG A 35 -5.04 -17.94 0.95
C ARG A 35 -5.25 -17.19 -0.36
N ILE A 36 -4.56 -17.56 -1.43
CA ILE A 36 -4.73 -16.94 -2.75
C ILE A 36 -5.99 -17.50 -3.41
N ARG A 37 -6.99 -16.64 -3.60
CA ARG A 37 -8.24 -17.00 -4.30
C ARG A 37 -8.18 -16.73 -5.80
N TRP A 38 -7.37 -15.76 -6.21
CA TRP A 38 -7.27 -15.30 -7.59
C TRP A 38 -6.01 -14.46 -7.78
N VAL A 39 -5.45 -14.51 -8.99
CA VAL A 39 -4.32 -13.67 -9.42
C VAL A 39 -4.75 -12.96 -10.70
N SER A 40 -4.50 -11.65 -10.77
CA SER A 40 -4.77 -10.88 -11.97
C SER A 40 -3.84 -11.28 -13.11
N GLU A 41 -4.38 -11.31 -14.33
CA GLU A 41 -3.59 -11.54 -15.54
C GLU A 41 -2.55 -10.44 -15.76
N LYS A 42 -2.96 -9.19 -15.47
CA LYS A 42 -2.11 -8.00 -15.62
C LYS A 42 -1.57 -7.54 -14.28
N ASP A 43 -0.41 -6.90 -14.32
CA ASP A 43 0.21 -6.32 -13.14
C ASP A 43 -0.44 -4.97 -12.75
N LEU A 44 -0.08 -4.49 -11.55
CA LEU A 44 -0.56 -3.22 -11.03
C LEU A 44 -0.24 -2.04 -11.97
N ARG A 45 0.93 -2.05 -12.61
CA ARG A 45 1.35 -0.96 -13.51
C ARG A 45 0.47 -0.90 -14.74
N SER A 46 0.13 -2.04 -15.32
CA SER A 46 -0.77 -2.15 -16.47
C SER A 46 -2.16 -1.64 -16.14
N HIS A 47 -2.67 -1.95 -14.94
CA HIS A 47 -3.94 -1.43 -14.45
C HIS A 47 -3.89 0.10 -14.25
N ILE A 48 -2.83 0.63 -13.64
CA ILE A 48 -2.64 2.08 -13.48
C ILE A 48 -2.56 2.76 -14.84
N ALA A 49 -1.74 2.25 -15.78
CA ALA A 49 -1.61 2.81 -17.11
C ALA A 49 -2.95 2.86 -17.85
N THR A 50 -3.72 1.77 -17.80
CA THR A 50 -5.05 1.70 -18.40
C THR A 50 -6.01 2.71 -17.76
N TYR A 51 -5.95 2.86 -16.43
CA TYR A 51 -6.75 3.84 -15.69
C TYR A 51 -6.42 5.27 -16.13
N VAL A 52 -5.15 5.64 -16.15
CA VAL A 52 -4.70 6.98 -16.56
C VAL A 52 -5.07 7.25 -18.03
N GLN A 53 -4.90 6.27 -18.92
CA GLN A 53 -5.30 6.40 -20.33
C GLN A 53 -6.81 6.64 -20.48
N ARG A 54 -7.64 5.99 -19.66
CA ARG A 54 -9.09 6.12 -19.71
C ARG A 54 -9.58 7.46 -19.17
N TYR A 55 -9.09 7.87 -18.00
CA TYR A 55 -9.62 9.04 -17.29
C TYR A 55 -8.90 10.34 -17.61
N ARG A 56 -7.66 10.27 -18.13
CA ARG A 56 -6.78 11.39 -18.55
C ARG A 56 -6.41 12.35 -17.42
N SER A 57 -7.40 12.98 -16.81
CA SER A 57 -7.26 13.80 -15.62
C SER A 57 -7.47 12.94 -14.37
N LEU A 58 -6.62 13.12 -13.38
CA LEU A 58 -6.68 12.42 -12.10
C LEU A 58 -6.95 13.45 -11.00
N ASP A 59 -7.98 13.22 -10.19
CA ASP A 59 -8.24 13.96 -8.95
C ASP A 59 -8.28 12.97 -7.77
N PRO A 60 -7.14 12.36 -7.40
CA PRO A 60 -7.09 11.42 -6.29
C PRO A 60 -7.36 12.16 -4.98
N ARG A 61 -8.38 11.69 -4.25
CA ARG A 61 -8.69 12.20 -2.92
C ARG A 61 -7.88 11.45 -1.85
N PRO A 62 -7.45 12.11 -0.77
CA PRO A 62 -6.87 11.43 0.38
C PRO A 62 -7.81 10.34 0.89
N GLY A 63 -7.26 9.17 1.22
CA GLY A 63 -8.05 8.02 1.65
C GLY A 63 -8.48 8.06 3.11
N ASP A 64 -7.81 8.86 3.94
CA ASP A 64 -8.04 9.07 5.39
C ASP A 64 -8.43 7.80 6.18
N ASN A 65 -7.93 6.64 5.75
CA ASN A 65 -8.32 5.31 6.20
C ASN A 65 -7.26 4.64 7.09
N TRP A 66 -6.20 5.35 7.45
CA TRP A 66 -5.16 4.87 8.35
C TRP A 66 -4.49 6.05 9.06
N GLN A 67 -3.89 5.77 10.21
CA GLN A 67 -3.13 6.74 10.99
C GLN A 67 -1.90 6.07 11.60
N ILE A 68 -0.80 6.82 11.71
CA ILE A 68 0.37 6.41 12.49
C ILE A 68 0.23 7.01 13.89
N ILE A 69 0.49 6.19 14.90
CA ILE A 69 0.49 6.59 16.30
C ILE A 69 1.86 6.32 16.92
N PRO A 70 2.36 7.18 17.83
CA PRO A 70 1.71 8.38 18.36
C PRO A 70 1.81 9.61 17.44
N GLN A 71 0.76 10.43 17.39
CA GLN A 71 0.65 11.57 16.46
C GLN A 71 1.74 12.63 16.67
N ASP A 72 2.15 12.89 17.91
CA ASP A 72 3.23 13.86 18.21
C ASP A 72 4.58 13.48 17.59
N TRP A 73 4.84 12.18 17.48
CA TRP A 73 6.02 11.69 16.77
C TRP A 73 5.88 11.91 15.26
N VAL A 74 4.71 11.58 14.70
CA VAL A 74 4.41 11.73 13.27
C VAL A 74 4.52 13.18 12.84
N HIS A 75 3.96 14.13 13.60
CA HIS A 75 4.03 15.56 13.26
C HIS A 75 5.47 16.06 13.16
N ARG A 76 6.34 15.65 14.10
CA ARG A 76 7.75 16.02 14.08
C ARG A 76 8.51 15.38 12.93
N ALA A 77 8.30 14.08 12.69
CA ALA A 77 8.96 13.34 11.62
C ALA A 77 8.51 13.83 10.22
N ALA A 78 7.20 14.03 10.03
CA ALA A 78 6.64 14.46 8.75
C ALA A 78 7.19 15.79 8.26
N LYS A 79 7.46 16.75 9.17
CA LYS A 79 8.10 18.03 8.79
C LYS A 79 9.48 17.79 8.17
N ARG A 80 10.34 17.04 8.86
CA ARG A 80 11.70 16.71 8.41
C ARG A 80 11.67 15.90 7.11
N ASP A 81 10.82 14.88 7.04
CA ASP A 81 10.77 13.97 5.90
C ASP A 81 10.21 14.68 4.66
N LYS A 82 9.29 15.64 4.83
CA LYS A 82 8.81 16.50 3.73
C LYS A 82 9.94 17.34 3.13
N GLU A 83 10.81 17.93 3.96
CA GLU A 83 11.97 18.70 3.50
C GLU A 83 12.97 17.81 2.74
N LEU A 84 13.14 16.55 3.17
CA LEU A 84 13.99 15.57 2.49
C LEU A 84 13.43 15.11 1.14
N LEU A 85 12.13 14.80 1.07
CA LEU A 85 11.47 14.28 -0.13
C LEU A 85 11.21 15.37 -1.18
N PHE A 86 10.96 16.60 -0.72
CA PHE A 86 10.63 17.74 -1.57
C PHE A 86 11.53 18.93 -1.20
N PRO A 87 12.85 18.80 -1.41
CA PRO A 87 13.76 19.91 -1.14
C PRO A 87 13.39 21.08 -2.04
N ARG A 88 13.49 22.30 -1.49
CA ARG A 88 13.39 23.51 -2.32
C ARG A 88 14.54 23.46 -3.31
N ARG A 89 14.20 23.42 -4.60
CA ARG A 89 15.16 23.71 -5.65
C ARG A 89 15.31 25.21 -5.67
N ASP A 90 16.45 25.71 -5.19
CA ASP A 90 16.85 27.07 -5.50
C ASP A 90 17.14 27.11 -7.01
N ASN A 91 16.45 27.99 -7.73
CA ASN A 91 16.67 28.22 -9.16
C ASN A 91 18.01 28.93 -9.39
#